data_AF-A0A8S4RMT0-F1
#
_entry.id   AF-A0A8S4RMT0-F1
#
_cell.length_a   1.000
_cell.length_b   1.000
_cell.length_c   1.000
_cell.angle_alpha   90.00
_cell.angle_beta   90.00
_cell.angle_gamma   90.00
#
_symmetry.space_group_name_H-M   'P 1'
#
loop_
_entity.id
_entity.type
_entity.pdbx_description
1 polymer ?
#
loop_
_entity_poly.entity_id
_entity_poly.type
_entity_poly.pdbx_seq_one_letter_code
_entity_poly.pdbx_strand_id
1 'polypeptide(L)'
;MSDTCGGQNRNVNLAAVLLYAVQILDIPEIEQGYFEPGHSMMEVDSVHAHIETSSKNVNIYHPSGWYTAVRMASKSSKYDVIEMGQEMFF
;
A
#
# COMPACT_ATOMS: atom_id res chain seq x y z
N MET A 1 -1.52 -6.53 -7.65
CA MET A 1 -0.92 -7.39 -6.60
C MET A 1 -2.08 -8.10 -5.92
N SER A 2 -2.09 -9.42 -5.95
CA SER A 2 -3.23 -10.29 -5.55
C SER A 2 -3.37 -10.42 -4.02
N ASP A 3 -2.51 -9.73 -3.26
CA ASP A 3 -2.09 -10.15 -1.92
C ASP A 3 -2.78 -9.44 -0.75
N THR A 4 -3.82 -8.65 -1.01
CA THR A 4 -4.51 -7.90 0.07
C THR A 4 -6.02 -7.90 -0.05
N CYS A 5 -6.57 -8.54 -1.10
CA CYS A 5 -7.99 -8.85 -1.14
C CYS A 5 -8.19 -10.27 -0.58
N GLY A 6 -8.97 -10.41 0.50
CA GLY A 6 -9.19 -11.69 1.18
C GLY A 6 -9.69 -12.83 0.28
N GLY A 7 -10.25 -12.52 -0.90
CA GLY A 7 -10.67 -13.52 -1.89
C GLY A 7 -9.59 -13.97 -2.88
N GLN A 8 -8.46 -13.28 -2.96
CA GLN A 8 -7.44 -13.47 -4.00
C GLN A 8 -6.13 -14.11 -3.50
N ASN A 9 -5.86 -14.06 -2.19
CA ASN A 9 -4.60 -14.58 -1.65
C ASN A 9 -4.63 -16.12 -1.55
N ARG A 10 -3.78 -16.81 -2.33
CA ARG A 10 -3.58 -18.27 -2.31
C ARG A 10 -4.88 -19.10 -2.39
N ASN A 11 -5.85 -18.62 -3.17
CA ASN A 11 -7.14 -19.28 -3.32
C ASN A 11 -7.10 -20.26 -4.50
N VAL A 12 -7.23 -21.56 -4.23
CA VAL A 12 -7.29 -22.61 -5.27
C VAL A 12 -8.44 -22.39 -6.27
N ASN A 13 -9.55 -21.79 -5.82
CA ASN A 13 -10.66 -21.47 -6.69
C ASN A 13 -10.30 -20.37 -7.69
N LEU A 14 -9.50 -19.38 -7.28
CA LEU A 14 -9.02 -18.34 -8.18
C LEU A 14 -8.10 -18.94 -9.26
N ALA A 15 -7.18 -19.82 -8.87
CA ALA A 15 -6.32 -20.53 -9.83
C ALA A 15 -7.16 -21.36 -10.83
N ALA A 16 -8.19 -22.06 -10.35
CA ALA A 16 -9.10 -22.83 -11.21
C ALA A 16 -9.87 -21.94 -12.19
N VAL A 17 -10.36 -20.77 -11.74
CA VAL A 17 -11.05 -19.79 -12.60
C VAL A 17 -10.12 -19.19 -13.64
N LEU A 18 -8.88 -18.85 -13.27
CA LEU A 18 -7.89 -18.30 -14.21
C LEU A 18 -7.50 -19.34 -15.27
N LEU A 19 -7.31 -20.60 -14.87
CA LEU A 19 -7.07 -21.70 -15.80
C LEU A 19 -8.25 -21.88 -16.77
N TYR A 20 -9.47 -21.87 -16.23
CA TYR A 20 -10.68 -21.95 -17.05
C TYR A 20 -10.74 -20.78 -18.04
N ALA A 21 -10.47 -19.55 -17.59
CA ALA A 21 -10.48 -18.35 -18.43
C ALA A 21 -9.53 -18.46 -19.63
N VAL A 22 -8.29 -18.95 -19.45
CA VAL A 22 -7.33 -19.20 -20.55
C VAL A 22 -7.86 -20.23 -21.55
N GLN A 23 -8.65 -21.19 -21.10
CA GLN A 23 -9.18 -22.25 -21.97
C GLN A 23 -10.36 -21.82 -22.83
N ILE A 24 -11.22 -20.91 -22.33
CA ILE A 24 -12.43 -20.49 -23.05
C ILE A 24 -12.32 -19.13 -23.72
N LEU A 25 -11.39 -18.28 -23.26
CA LEU A 25 -11.14 -16.96 -23.83
C LEU A 25 -9.90 -17.02 -24.72
N ASP A 26 -9.82 -16.12 -25.70
CA ASP A 26 -8.64 -15.93 -26.54
C ASP A 26 -7.55 -15.15 -25.77
N ILE A 27 -7.15 -15.67 -24.61
CA ILE A 27 -6.12 -15.12 -23.74
C ILE A 27 -4.93 -16.09 -23.78
N PRO A 28 -3.77 -15.70 -24.34
CA PRO A 28 -2.65 -16.61 -24.52
C PRO A 28 -1.96 -16.99 -23.20
N GLU A 29 -1.92 -16.07 -22.24
CA GLU A 29 -1.27 -16.30 -20.95
C GLU A 29 -1.83 -15.35 -19.88
N ILE A 30 -1.92 -15.84 -18.64
CA ILE A 30 -2.22 -15.03 -17.46
C ILE A 30 -1.12 -15.27 -16.42
N GLU A 31 -0.34 -14.23 -16.12
CA GLU A 31 0.63 -14.25 -15.03
C GLU A 31 -0.02 -13.77 -13.73
N GLN A 32 -0.03 -14.62 -12.71
CA GLN A 32 -0.53 -14.27 -11.38
C GLN A 32 0.63 -14.08 -10.40
N GLY A 33 1.06 -12.83 -10.20
CA GLY A 33 2.02 -12.48 -9.16
C GLY A 33 1.41 -12.58 -7.76
N TYR A 34 2.10 -13.28 -6.86
CA TYR A 34 1.78 -13.36 -5.43
C TYR A 34 2.97 -12.89 -4.60
N PHE A 35 2.67 -12.38 -3.40
CA PHE A 35 3.65 -11.86 -2.47
C PHE A 35 4.11 -12.98 -1.54
N GLU A 36 5.39 -13.34 -1.62
CA GLU A 36 5.96 -14.37 -0.76
C GLU A 36 6.29 -13.80 0.64
N PRO A 37 5.96 -14.52 1.72
CA PRO A 37 6.28 -14.10 3.07
C PRO A 37 7.80 -14.14 3.27
N GLY A 38 8.38 -12.98 3.59
CA GLY A 38 9.83 -12.82 3.77
C GLY A 38 10.34 -11.42 3.44
N HIS A 39 9.60 -10.67 2.62
CA HIS A 39 9.94 -9.30 2.19
C HIS A 39 8.82 -8.28 2.43
N SER A 40 7.93 -8.53 3.40
CA SER A 40 6.75 -7.71 3.71
C SER A 40 7.04 -6.33 4.30
N MET A 41 8.31 -5.96 4.45
CA MET A 41 8.72 -4.62 4.85
C MET A 41 9.21 -3.90 3.59
N MET A 42 8.29 -3.51 2.70
CA MET A 42 8.66 -2.56 1.66
C MET A 42 9.09 -1.25 2.33
N GLU A 43 10.15 -0.60 1.86
CA GLU A 43 10.66 0.64 2.47
C GLU A 43 9.55 1.69 2.61
N VAL A 44 8.62 1.71 1.66
CA VAL A 44 7.44 2.58 1.66
C VAL A 44 6.48 2.25 2.81
N ASP A 45 6.28 0.98 3.14
CA ASP A 45 5.42 0.56 4.25
C ASP A 45 6.03 0.96 5.61
N SER A 46 7.37 0.99 5.68
CA SER A 46 8.06 1.45 6.89
C SER A 46 7.76 2.92 7.22
N VAL A 47 7.66 3.79 6.20
CA VAL A 47 7.31 5.20 6.38
C VAL A 47 5.88 5.34 6.89
N HIS A 48 4.94 4.62 6.29
CA HIS A 48 3.54 4.63 6.73
C HIS A 48 3.39 4.12 8.17
N ALA A 49 4.08 3.03 8.53
CA ALA A 49 4.07 2.49 9.88
C ALA A 49 4.60 3.49 10.93
N HIS A 50 5.68 4.23 10.60
CA HIS A 50 6.21 5.27 11.48
C HIS A 50 5.22 6.43 11.66
N ILE A 51 4.62 6.90 10.56
CA ILE A 51 3.63 7.97 10.60
C ILE A 51 2.44 7.55 11.46
N GLU A 52 1.84 6.39 11.18
CA GLU A 52 0.69 5.87 11.92
C GLU A 52 0.98 5.73 13.42
N THR A 53 2.15 5.17 13.75
CA THR A 53 2.57 5.01 15.15
C THR A 53 2.74 6.38 15.83
N SER A 54 3.32 7.36 15.13
CA SER A 54 3.56 8.69 15.68
C SER A 54 2.28 9.52 15.83
N SER A 55 1.31 9.34 14.94
CA SER A 55 0.04 10.08 14.95
C SER A 55 -1.03 9.44 15.83
N LYS A 56 -0.85 8.18 16.26
CA LYS A 56 -1.85 7.41 17.03
C LYS A 56 -2.43 8.14 18.25
N ASN A 57 -1.61 8.94 18.93
CA ASN A 57 -2.02 9.69 20.13
C ASN A 57 -2.05 11.21 19.92
N VAL A 58 -2.01 11.67 18.66
CA VAL A 58 -2.03 13.09 18.30
C VAL A 58 -3.40 13.42 17.70
N ASN A 59 -4.12 14.34 18.33
CA ASN A 59 -5.38 14.82 17.77
C ASN A 59 -5.09 15.82 16.65
N ILE A 60 -5.38 15.43 15.41
CA ILE A 60 -5.21 16.27 14.21
C ILE A 60 -6.59 16.72 13.74
N TYR A 61 -6.87 18.02 13.87
CA TYR A 61 -8.17 18.62 13.49
C TYR A 61 -8.16 19.32 12.14
N HIS A 62 -6.99 19.58 11.57
CA HIS A 62 -6.81 20.26 10.29
C HIS A 62 -5.74 19.53 9.45
N PRO A 63 -5.88 19.44 8.11
CA PRO A 63 -4.91 18.79 7.25
C PRO A 63 -3.47 19.28 7.45
N SER A 64 -3.27 20.57 7.73
CA SER A 64 -1.92 21.10 7.99
C SER A 64 -1.21 20.47 9.19
N GLY A 65 -1.96 19.94 10.16
CA GLY A 65 -1.38 19.22 11.30
C GLY A 65 -0.70 17.91 10.88
N TRP A 66 -1.09 17.32 9.75
CA TRP A 66 -0.42 16.14 9.21
C TRP A 66 0.99 16.43 8.74
N TYR A 67 1.28 17.63 8.23
CA TYR A 67 2.65 17.98 7.84
C TYR A 67 3.61 17.90 9.03
N THR A 68 3.17 18.42 10.18
CA THR A 68 3.94 18.32 11.42
C THR A 68 4.03 16.88 11.91
N ALA A 69 2.93 16.13 11.92
CA ALA A 69 2.91 14.74 12.36
C ALA A 69 3.88 13.87 11.54
N VAL A 70 3.87 14.00 10.21
CA VAL A 70 4.77 13.28 9.31
C VAL A 70 6.22 13.70 9.51
N ARG A 71 6.53 15.01 9.60
CA ARG A 71 7.90 15.49 9.86
C ARG A 71 8.50 14.95 11.16
N MET A 72 7.64 14.70 12.16
CA MET A 72 8.03 14.19 13.48
C MET A 72 8.00 12.66 13.58
N ALA A 73 7.50 11.96 12.57
CA ALA A 73 7.30 10.51 12.61
C ALA A 73 8.62 9.71 12.61
N SER A 74 9.65 10.22 11.94
CA SER A 74 10.95 9.55 11.87
C SER A 74 11.89 9.99 12.99
N LYS A 75 12.49 9.01 13.67
CA LYS A 75 13.48 9.24 14.74
C LYS A 75 14.92 9.39 14.24
N SER A 76 15.21 8.86 13.05
CA SER A 76 16.59 8.76 12.53
C SER A 76 16.85 9.65 11.31
N SER A 77 15.84 9.89 10.47
CA SER A 77 15.98 10.67 9.24
C SER A 77 14.69 11.42 8.95
N LYS A 78 14.72 12.75 9.02
CA LYS A 78 13.53 13.58 8.80
C LYS A 78 12.99 13.35 7.38
N TYR A 79 11.69 13.09 7.27
CA TYR A 79 11.02 13.02 5.98
C TYR A 79 10.98 14.39 5.32
N ASP A 80 11.19 14.43 4.01
CA ASP A 80 10.87 15.62 3.22
C ASP A 80 9.35 15.64 3.00
N VAL A 81 8.70 16.72 3.43
CA VAL A 81 7.24 16.82 3.45
C VAL A 81 6.84 18.05 2.66
N ILE A 82 6.32 17.78 1.47
CA ILE A 82 5.79 18.77 0.54
C ILE A 82 4.35 19.09 0.95
N GLU A 83 4.11 20.35 1.30
CA GLU A 83 2.77 20.83 1.63
C GLU A 83 2.00 21.04 0.32
N MET A 84 0.91 20.30 0.16
CA MET A 84 0.08 20.41 -1.03
C MET A 84 -0.76 21.67 -0.99
N GLY A 85 -0.50 22.61 -1.90
CA GLY A 85 -1.39 23.72 -2.17
C GLY A 85 -2.56 23.31 -3.07
N GLN A 86 -3.61 24.14 -3.11
CA GLN A 86 -4.81 23.88 -3.91
C GLN A 86 -4.49 23.80 -5.41
N GLU A 87 -3.49 24.55 -5.85
CA GLU A 87 -2.96 24.56 -7.21
C GLU A 87 -2.33 23.25 -7.65
N MET A 88 -1.94 22.36 -6.73
CA MET A 88 -1.35 21.06 -7.05
C MET A 88 -2.37 19.98 -7.36
N PHE A 89 -3.67 20.28 -7.22
CA PHE A 89 -4.76 19.34 -7.47
C PHE A 89 -5.35 19.44 -8.89
N PHE A 90 -4.86 20.36 -9.73
CA PHE A 90 -5.39 20.66 -11.06
C PHE A 90 -4.31 20.62 -12.15
#